data_AF-A0A146M2D5-F1
#
_entry.id   AF-A0A146M2D5-F1
#
_cell.length_a   1.000
_cell.length_b   1.000
_cell.length_c   1.000
_cell.angle_alpha   90.00
_cell.angle_beta   90.00
_cell.angle_gamma   90.00
#
_symmetry.space_group_name_H-M   'P 1'
#
loop_
_entity.id
_entity.type
_entity.pdbx_description
1 polymer ?
#
loop_
_entity_poly.entity_id
_entity_poly.type
_entity_poly.pdbx_seq_one_letter_code
_entity_poly.pdbx_strand_id
1 'polypeptide(L)'
;MCGLGSESLSILKKDDLGDNALNWIQQKEEKANVELSSAKRNLVEMVHKLIEEGKLEIDSSVDKALQDVSAFQHDVPENCHSTATGSLTVLRRSKKDYFLSCVKNSKSVQEIAKISEKSEELGAGFFTMTQRGTNRIVECSKKGIMGAYECGTSAIWEVIQSVMGGYSEMKHFIVSFTARGTHARRDIHNCLHPEGIDIQDHVDKIMEDYH
;
A
#
# COMPACT_ATOMS: atom_id res chain seq x y z
N MET A 1 -33.60 -27.16 53.82
CA MET A 1 -33.95 -26.05 52.90
C MET A 1 -32.67 -25.50 52.31
N CYS A 2 -32.67 -25.47 50.98
CA CYS A 2 -31.68 -24.99 50.01
C CYS A 2 -30.40 -24.31 50.51
N GLY A 3 -29.28 -25.01 50.31
CA GLY A 3 -28.09 -24.36 49.77
C GLY A 3 -28.30 -24.06 48.28
N LEU A 4 -27.65 -23.00 47.79
CA LEU A 4 -27.32 -22.63 46.41
C LEU A 4 -27.13 -21.11 46.40
N GLY A 5 -25.88 -20.62 46.45
CA GLY A 5 -25.66 -19.17 46.48
C GLY A 5 -24.25 -18.65 46.23
N SER A 6 -23.20 -19.47 46.26
CA SER A 6 -21.83 -18.98 46.01
C SER A 6 -21.12 -19.62 44.81
N GLU A 7 -21.43 -20.87 44.47
CA GLU A 7 -20.79 -21.54 43.33
C GLU A 7 -21.31 -21.05 41.98
N SER A 8 -22.59 -20.68 41.86
CA SER A 8 -23.17 -20.14 40.62
C SER A 8 -22.68 -18.72 40.28
N LEU A 9 -22.37 -17.89 41.28
CA LEU A 9 -21.85 -16.52 41.10
C LEU A 9 -20.38 -16.48 40.67
N SER A 10 -19.60 -17.51 41.01
CA SER A 10 -18.20 -17.62 40.61
C SER A 10 -18.02 -18.25 39.23
N ILE A 11 -18.99 -19.04 38.76
CA ILE A 11 -19.05 -19.55 37.38
C ILE A 11 -19.42 -18.42 36.40
N LEU A 12 -20.40 -17.57 36.74
CA LEU A 12 -20.82 -16.42 35.91
C LEU A 12 -19.70 -15.37 35.71
N LYS A 13 -18.83 -15.12 36.70
CA LYS A 13 -17.67 -14.21 36.56
C LYS A 13 -16.50 -14.78 35.75
N LYS A 14 -16.51 -16.09 35.47
CA LYS A 14 -15.40 -16.83 34.88
C LYS A 14 -15.50 -16.92 33.37
N ASP A 15 -16.72 -17.02 32.87
CA ASP A 15 -17.04 -16.82 31.45
C ASP A 15 -16.72 -15.38 31.03
N ASP A 16 -17.02 -14.39 31.87
CA ASP A 16 -16.71 -12.98 31.59
C ASP A 16 -15.23 -12.69 31.27
N LEU A 17 -14.27 -13.27 32.00
CA LEU A 17 -12.84 -12.90 31.82
C LEU A 17 -12.23 -13.53 30.55
N GLY A 18 -12.62 -14.79 30.26
CA GLY A 18 -12.25 -15.47 29.03
C GLY A 18 -12.92 -14.83 27.81
N ASP A 19 -14.22 -14.56 27.89
CA ASP A 19 -14.99 -13.93 26.83
C ASP A 19 -14.52 -12.49 26.56
N ASN A 20 -14.19 -11.72 27.60
CA ASN A 20 -13.60 -10.39 27.44
C ASN A 20 -12.22 -10.45 26.77
N ALA A 21 -11.39 -11.44 27.10
CA ALA A 21 -10.10 -11.63 26.44
C ALA A 21 -10.27 -12.04 24.97
N LEU A 22 -11.19 -12.95 24.67
CA LEU A 22 -11.52 -13.39 23.32
C LEU A 22 -12.05 -12.23 22.46
N ASN A 23 -13.00 -11.46 22.99
CA ASN A 23 -13.52 -10.25 22.35
C ASN A 23 -12.41 -9.23 22.10
N TRP A 24 -11.52 -9.02 23.08
CA TRP A 24 -10.39 -8.10 22.91
C TRP A 24 -9.41 -8.57 21.82
N ILE A 25 -9.09 -9.88 21.77
CA ILE A 25 -8.24 -10.47 20.72
C ILE A 25 -8.86 -10.26 19.34
N GLN A 26 -10.15 -10.56 19.18
CA GLN A 26 -10.88 -10.38 17.93
C GLN A 26 -10.89 -8.91 17.48
N GLN A 27 -11.16 -7.97 18.39
CA GLN A 27 -11.11 -6.54 18.08
C GLN A 27 -9.72 -6.09 17.64
N LYS A 28 -8.66 -6.63 18.25
CA LYS A 28 -7.28 -6.32 17.85
C LYS A 28 -6.96 -6.87 16.47
N GLU A 29 -7.38 -8.08 16.18
CA GLU A 29 -7.23 -8.72 14.88
C GLU A 29 -7.98 -7.99 13.76
N GLU A 30 -9.24 -7.64 13.99
CA GLU A 30 -10.02 -6.89 13.02
C GLU A 30 -9.40 -5.52 12.75
N LYS A 31 -9.01 -4.79 13.80
CA LYS A 31 -8.35 -3.49 13.66
C LYS A 31 -7.02 -3.60 12.90
N ALA A 32 -6.22 -4.60 13.25
CA ALA A 32 -4.95 -4.92 12.63
C ALA A 32 -5.11 -5.20 11.12
N ASN A 33 -6.06 -6.06 10.75
CA ASN A 33 -6.36 -6.40 9.37
C ASN A 33 -6.84 -5.20 8.56
N VAL A 34 -7.73 -4.37 9.14
CA VAL A 34 -8.23 -3.14 8.49
C VAL A 34 -7.11 -2.13 8.28
N GLU A 35 -6.28 -1.87 9.29
CA GLU A 35 -5.16 -0.92 9.20
C GLU A 35 -4.14 -1.36 8.14
N LEU A 36 -3.78 -2.64 8.12
CA LEU A 36 -2.82 -3.19 7.16
C LEU A 36 -3.37 -3.18 5.73
N SER A 37 -4.61 -3.65 5.54
CA SER A 37 -5.26 -3.69 4.22
C SER A 37 -5.46 -2.29 3.64
N SER A 38 -5.86 -1.33 4.48
CA SER A 38 -6.00 0.06 4.10
C SER A 38 -4.65 0.67 3.69
N ALA A 39 -3.60 0.45 4.49
CA ALA A 39 -2.26 0.95 4.17
C ALA A 39 -1.74 0.39 2.84
N LYS A 40 -1.93 -0.91 2.59
CA LYS A 40 -1.60 -1.56 1.31
C LYS A 40 -2.35 -0.93 0.15
N ARG A 41 -3.69 -0.86 0.26
CA ARG A 41 -4.55 -0.33 -0.80
C ARG A 41 -4.18 1.11 -1.15
N ASN A 42 -4.03 1.98 -0.14
CA ASN A 42 -3.72 3.39 -0.34
C ASN A 42 -2.37 3.59 -1.05
N LEU A 43 -1.38 2.74 -0.77
CA LEU A 43 -0.06 2.83 -1.40
C LEU A 43 -0.12 2.38 -2.87
N VAL A 44 -0.80 1.28 -3.16
CA VAL A 44 -0.98 0.80 -4.54
C VAL A 44 -1.79 1.80 -5.37
N GLU A 45 -2.88 2.33 -4.81
CA GLU A 45 -3.68 3.38 -5.46
C GLU A 45 -2.87 4.65 -5.70
N MET A 46 -2.02 5.06 -4.76
CA MET A 46 -1.13 6.21 -4.94
C MET A 46 -0.18 6.01 -6.13
N VAL A 47 0.48 4.85 -6.22
CA VAL A 47 1.41 4.55 -7.32
C VAL A 47 0.67 4.54 -8.66
N HIS A 48 -0.47 3.87 -8.75
CA HIS A 48 -1.28 3.88 -9.98
C HIS A 48 -1.72 5.29 -10.37
N LYS A 49 -2.20 6.09 -9.41
CA LYS A 49 -2.61 7.47 -9.67
C LYS A 49 -1.46 8.31 -10.22
N LEU A 50 -0.27 8.22 -9.63
CA LEU A 50 0.92 8.95 -10.09
C LEU A 50 1.37 8.51 -11.49
N ILE A 51 1.23 7.22 -11.82
CA ILE A 51 1.51 6.71 -13.17
C ILE A 51 0.52 7.30 -14.19
N GLU A 52 -0.78 7.32 -13.87
CA GLU A 52 -1.79 7.90 -14.77
C GLU A 52 -1.61 9.42 -14.92
N GLU A 53 -1.34 10.14 -13.83
CA GLU A 53 -1.01 11.57 -13.87
C GLU A 53 0.21 11.83 -14.76
N GLY A 54 1.27 11.02 -14.64
CA GLY A 54 2.45 11.15 -15.50
C GLY A 54 2.19 10.89 -16.99
N LYS A 55 1.33 9.92 -17.32
CA LYS A 55 0.91 9.69 -18.72
C LYS A 55 0.16 10.88 -19.29
N LEU A 56 -0.76 11.45 -18.50
CA LEU A 56 -1.54 12.63 -18.88
C LEU A 56 -0.67 13.87 -19.05
N GLU A 57 0.37 14.02 -18.23
CA GLU A 57 1.33 15.11 -18.35
C GLU A 57 2.11 15.02 -19.67
N ILE A 58 2.58 13.83 -20.04
CA ILE A 58 3.24 13.59 -21.34
C ILE A 58 2.28 13.90 -22.49
N ASP A 59 1.03 13.42 -22.42
CA ASP A 59 0.02 13.72 -23.44
C ASP A 59 -0.23 15.22 -23.57
N SER A 60 -0.44 15.90 -22.45
CA SER A 60 -0.71 17.34 -22.42
C SER A 60 0.45 18.15 -23.01
N SER A 61 1.70 17.79 -22.69
CA SER A 61 2.87 18.48 -23.23
C SER A 61 3.02 18.27 -24.73
N VAL A 62 2.76 17.06 -25.24
CA VAL A 62 2.79 16.82 -26.70
C VAL A 62 1.60 17.48 -27.40
N ASP A 63 0.40 17.46 -26.79
CA ASP A 63 -0.78 18.13 -27.37
C ASP A 63 -0.55 19.64 -27.52
N LYS A 64 0.10 20.29 -26.54
CA LYS A 64 0.52 21.69 -26.66
C LYS A 64 1.49 21.89 -27.82
N ALA A 65 2.53 21.07 -27.92
CA ALA A 65 3.48 21.15 -29.03
C ALA A 65 2.81 20.94 -30.40
N LEU A 66 1.83 20.03 -30.49
CA LEU A 66 1.04 19.82 -31.71
C LEU A 66 0.15 21.03 -32.04
N GLN A 67 -0.43 21.68 -31.03
CA GLN A 67 -1.19 22.93 -31.21
C GLN A 67 -0.29 24.05 -31.73
N ASP A 68 0.92 24.18 -31.18
CA ASP A 68 1.89 25.18 -31.63
C ASP A 68 2.30 24.93 -33.08
N VAL A 69 2.65 23.68 -33.45
CA VAL A 69 2.94 23.31 -34.85
C VAL A 69 1.75 23.61 -35.77
N SER A 70 0.52 23.31 -35.34
CA SER A 70 -0.69 23.56 -36.14
C SER A 70 -0.97 25.05 -36.32
N ALA A 71 -0.59 25.90 -35.37
CA ALA A 71 -0.76 27.36 -35.48
C ALA A 71 0.05 27.95 -36.64
N PHE A 72 1.16 27.30 -37.02
CA PHE A 72 2.03 27.72 -38.13
C PHE A 72 1.72 26.98 -39.45
N GLN A 73 0.68 26.15 -39.52
CA GLN A 73 0.41 25.28 -40.69
C GLN A 73 0.35 26.03 -42.03
N HIS A 74 -0.07 27.30 -42.04
CA HIS A 74 -0.14 28.13 -43.24
C HIS A 74 1.17 28.87 -43.57
N ASP A 75 2.10 28.92 -42.63
CA ASP A 75 3.37 29.65 -42.74
C ASP A 75 4.55 28.72 -43.07
N VAL A 76 4.38 27.39 -42.95
CA VAL A 76 5.40 26.38 -43.28
C VAL A 76 4.97 25.43 -44.40
N PRO A 77 5.92 24.90 -45.19
CA PRO A 77 5.64 23.87 -46.20
C PRO A 77 4.94 22.63 -45.60
N GLU A 78 3.98 22.06 -46.33
CA GLU A 78 3.15 20.94 -45.88
C GLU A 78 3.98 19.70 -45.47
N ASN A 79 5.07 19.43 -46.19
CA ASN A 79 6.00 18.34 -45.86
C ASN A 79 6.67 18.54 -44.50
N CYS A 80 7.00 19.79 -44.14
CA CYS A 80 7.62 20.09 -42.86
C CYS A 80 6.58 20.01 -41.71
N HIS A 81 5.37 20.51 -41.93
CA HIS A 81 4.25 20.36 -40.97
C HIS A 81 3.92 18.87 -40.70
N SER A 82 3.84 18.06 -41.76
CA SER A 82 3.60 16.61 -41.66
C SER A 82 4.74 15.90 -40.91
N THR A 83 5.99 16.27 -41.19
CA THR A 83 7.18 15.71 -40.51
C THR A 83 7.19 16.06 -39.02
N ALA A 84 6.89 17.30 -38.66
CA ALA A 84 6.83 17.76 -37.27
C ALA A 84 5.72 17.02 -36.50
N THR A 85 4.51 16.93 -37.07
CA THR A 85 3.38 16.20 -36.49
C THR A 85 3.69 14.71 -36.29
N GLY A 86 4.32 14.09 -37.29
CA GLY A 86 4.76 12.69 -37.21
C GLY A 86 5.82 12.48 -36.12
N SER A 87 6.80 13.38 -36.03
CA SER A 87 7.87 13.32 -35.02
C SER A 87 7.33 13.48 -33.60
N LEU A 88 6.40 14.42 -33.38
CA LEU A 88 5.72 14.59 -32.08
C LEU A 88 4.89 13.37 -31.68
N THR A 89 4.25 12.70 -32.65
CA THR A 89 3.50 11.47 -32.39
C THR A 89 4.42 10.31 -31.97
N VAL A 90 5.58 10.18 -32.61
CA VAL A 90 6.61 9.20 -32.22
C VAL A 90 7.18 9.53 -30.85
N LEU A 91 7.46 10.82 -30.58
CA LEU A 91 7.97 11.29 -29.29
C LEU A 91 7.00 10.97 -28.16
N ARG A 92 5.69 11.18 -28.35
CA ARG A 92 4.65 10.82 -27.37
C ARG A 92 4.77 9.36 -26.93
N ARG A 93 4.84 8.44 -27.90
CA ARG A 93 4.94 7.01 -27.62
C ARG A 93 6.26 6.70 -26.91
N SER A 94 7.38 7.18 -27.45
CA SER A 94 8.72 6.96 -26.89
C SER A 94 8.83 7.44 -25.43
N LYS A 95 8.31 8.63 -25.14
CA LYS A 95 8.27 9.21 -23.79
C LYS A 95 7.44 8.38 -22.82
N LYS A 96 6.26 7.92 -23.24
CA LYS A 96 5.42 7.05 -22.40
C LYS A 96 6.10 5.71 -22.12
N ASP A 97 6.68 5.09 -23.13
CA ASP A 97 7.38 3.81 -22.99
C ASP A 97 8.60 3.94 -22.06
N TYR A 98 9.38 5.02 -22.22
CA TYR A 98 10.47 5.35 -21.32
C TYR A 98 9.97 5.57 -19.89
N PHE A 99 8.95 6.41 -19.70
CA PHE A 99 8.38 6.71 -18.39
C PHE A 99 7.93 5.44 -17.68
N LEU A 100 7.14 4.60 -18.35
CA LEU A 100 6.66 3.33 -17.79
C LEU A 100 7.81 2.36 -17.46
N SER A 101 8.80 2.28 -18.34
CA SER A 101 10.00 1.46 -18.11
C SER A 101 10.80 1.96 -16.90
N CYS A 102 11.03 3.27 -16.81
CA CYS A 102 11.72 3.91 -15.69
C CYS A 102 10.98 3.67 -14.37
N VAL A 103 9.66 3.89 -14.33
CA VAL A 103 8.84 3.65 -13.14
C VAL A 103 8.88 2.17 -12.73
N LYS A 104 8.75 1.24 -13.67
CA LYS A 104 8.83 -0.21 -13.40
C LYS A 104 10.20 -0.62 -12.82
N ASN A 105 11.25 0.04 -13.27
CA ASN A 105 12.63 -0.23 -12.84
C ASN A 105 13.06 0.60 -11.62
N SER A 106 12.23 1.53 -11.14
CA SER A 106 12.48 2.25 -9.89
C SER A 106 12.55 1.25 -8.73
N LYS A 107 13.63 1.38 -7.96
CA LYS A 107 13.83 0.60 -6.73
C LYS A 107 12.66 0.78 -5.77
N SER A 108 12.18 2.00 -5.58
CA SER A 108 11.08 2.30 -4.65
C SER A 108 9.77 1.63 -5.07
N VAL A 109 9.46 1.62 -6.38
CA VAL A 109 8.24 0.98 -6.90
C VAL A 109 8.31 -0.55 -6.80
N GLN A 110 9.46 -1.16 -7.12
CA GLN A 110 9.67 -2.59 -6.92
C GLN A 110 9.59 -2.99 -5.44
N GLU A 111 10.11 -2.13 -4.57
CA GLU A 111 10.03 -2.31 -3.12
C GLU A 111 8.60 -2.26 -2.59
N ILE A 112 7.69 -1.50 -3.22
CA ILE A 112 6.26 -1.47 -2.88
C ILE A 112 5.58 -2.81 -3.23
N ALA A 113 5.95 -3.43 -4.36
CA ALA A 113 5.42 -4.75 -4.71
C ALA A 113 5.82 -5.80 -3.67
N LYS A 114 7.12 -5.85 -3.33
CA LYS A 114 7.66 -6.78 -2.31
C LYS A 114 7.05 -6.56 -0.92
N ILE A 115 6.85 -5.30 -0.53
CA ILE A 115 6.31 -4.99 0.79
C ILE A 115 4.80 -5.27 0.85
N SER A 116 4.10 -5.20 -0.29
CA SER A 116 2.70 -5.64 -0.42
C SER A 116 2.53 -7.13 -0.21
N GLU A 117 3.45 -7.96 -0.72
CA GLU A 117 3.47 -9.41 -0.45
C GLU A 117 3.77 -9.69 1.04
N LYS A 118 4.81 -9.04 1.60
CA LYS A 118 5.17 -9.17 3.01
C LYS A 118 4.05 -8.76 3.98
N SER A 119 3.17 -7.85 3.55
CA SER A 119 2.00 -7.46 4.35
C SER A 119 1.01 -8.62 4.53
N GLU A 120 0.85 -9.47 3.51
CA GLU A 120 -0.01 -10.66 3.59
C GLU A 120 0.56 -11.68 4.58
N GLU A 121 1.88 -11.90 4.52
CA GLU A 121 2.58 -12.78 5.45
C GLU A 121 2.46 -12.30 6.91
N LEU A 122 2.62 -10.99 7.15
CA LEU A 122 2.47 -10.40 8.48
C LEU A 122 1.03 -10.52 9.01
N GLY A 123 0.03 -10.26 8.17
CA GLY A 123 -1.37 -10.45 8.52
C GLY A 123 -1.69 -11.92 8.87
N ALA A 124 -1.23 -12.86 8.06
CA ALA A 124 -1.39 -14.30 8.31
C ALA A 124 -0.66 -14.76 9.58
N GLY A 125 0.54 -14.23 9.83
CA GLY A 125 1.31 -14.48 11.05
C GLY A 125 0.57 -13.98 12.30
N PHE A 126 0.01 -12.76 12.23
CA PHE A 126 -0.80 -12.20 13.31
C PHE A 126 -2.05 -13.04 13.59
N PHE A 127 -2.79 -13.42 12.54
CA PHE A 127 -3.95 -14.32 12.64
C PHE A 127 -3.60 -15.67 13.28
N THR A 128 -2.46 -16.25 12.90
CA THR A 128 -2.04 -17.54 13.46
C THR A 128 -1.70 -17.43 14.95
N MET A 129 -1.15 -16.29 15.38
CA MET A 129 -0.86 -16.01 16.79
C MET A 129 -2.15 -15.81 17.60
N THR A 130 -3.11 -15.02 17.09
CA THR A 130 -4.40 -14.80 17.74
C THR A 130 -5.16 -16.12 17.87
N GLN A 131 -5.22 -16.93 16.81
CA GLN A 131 -5.89 -18.23 16.82
C GLN A 131 -5.26 -19.21 17.83
N ARG A 132 -3.92 -19.28 17.90
CA ARG A 132 -3.23 -20.09 18.93
C ARG A 132 -3.60 -19.63 20.34
N GLY A 133 -3.69 -18.32 20.54
CA GLY A 133 -4.07 -17.75 21.82
C GLY A 133 -5.50 -18.08 22.22
N THR A 134 -6.45 -17.87 21.31
CA THR A 134 -7.85 -18.24 21.48
C THR A 134 -8.02 -19.72 21.82
N ASN A 135 -7.35 -20.62 21.09
CA ASN A 135 -7.41 -22.06 21.36
C ASN A 135 -6.92 -22.41 22.77
N ARG A 136 -5.84 -21.77 23.23
CA ARG A 136 -5.28 -22.01 24.57
C ARG A 136 -6.20 -21.50 25.68
N ILE A 137 -6.87 -20.36 25.49
CA ILE A 137 -7.90 -19.86 26.41
C ILE A 137 -9.06 -20.85 26.50
N VAL A 138 -9.54 -21.36 25.36
CA VAL A 138 -10.62 -22.36 25.28
C VAL A 138 -10.21 -23.71 25.89
N GLU A 139 -8.95 -24.12 25.77
CA GLU A 139 -8.46 -25.33 26.42
C GLU A 139 -8.39 -25.20 27.94
N CYS A 140 -8.02 -24.02 28.45
CA CYS A 140 -8.00 -23.75 29.87
C CYS A 140 -9.41 -23.74 30.49
N SER A 141 -10.44 -23.30 29.74
CA SER A 141 -11.83 -23.30 30.24
C SER A 141 -12.40 -24.71 30.43
N LYS A 142 -11.82 -25.72 29.78
CA LYS A 142 -12.21 -27.14 29.93
C LYS A 142 -11.65 -27.79 31.21
N LYS A 143 -10.78 -27.11 31.97
CA LYS A 143 -10.20 -27.63 33.22
C LYS A 143 -11.14 -27.41 34.42
N GLY A 144 -10.99 -28.21 35.48
CA GLY A 144 -11.73 -28.02 36.75
C GLY A 144 -11.46 -26.66 37.41
N ILE A 145 -12.24 -26.28 38.43
CA ILE A 145 -12.35 -24.87 38.90
C ILE A 145 -11.00 -24.20 39.20
N MET A 146 -10.11 -24.80 39.99
CA MET A 146 -8.78 -24.22 40.28
C MET A 146 -7.84 -24.28 39.08
N GLY A 147 -7.80 -25.41 38.37
CA GLY A 147 -6.93 -25.59 37.20
C GLY A 147 -7.28 -24.68 36.01
N ALA A 148 -8.56 -24.29 35.88
CA ALA A 148 -9.00 -23.32 34.88
C ALA A 148 -8.62 -21.88 35.24
N TYR A 149 -8.50 -21.54 36.53
CA TYR A 149 -8.12 -20.19 36.95
C TYR A 149 -6.62 -19.94 36.68
N GLU A 150 -5.75 -20.82 37.16
CA GLU A 150 -4.30 -20.68 36.94
C GLU A 150 -3.93 -20.80 35.46
N CYS A 151 -4.52 -21.77 34.75
CA CYS A 151 -4.33 -21.94 33.31
C CYS A 151 -4.88 -20.74 32.53
N GLY A 152 -6.12 -20.31 32.81
CA GLY A 152 -6.79 -19.24 32.06
C GLY A 152 -6.09 -17.89 32.22
N THR A 153 -5.67 -17.54 33.44
CA THR A 153 -5.01 -16.25 33.69
C THR A 153 -3.63 -16.20 33.03
N SER A 154 -2.86 -17.30 33.11
CA SER A 154 -1.57 -17.41 32.42
C SER A 154 -1.72 -17.38 30.90
N ALA A 155 -2.71 -18.11 30.36
CA ALA A 155 -2.99 -18.12 28.92
C ALA A 155 -3.40 -16.74 28.42
N ILE A 156 -4.29 -16.04 29.12
CA ILE A 156 -4.71 -14.69 28.76
C ILE A 156 -3.51 -13.73 28.73
N TRP A 157 -2.61 -13.79 29.72
CA TRP A 157 -1.44 -12.93 29.76
C TRP A 157 -0.46 -13.17 28.61
N GLU A 158 -0.14 -14.44 28.33
CA GLU A 158 0.72 -14.82 27.20
C GLU A 158 0.14 -14.34 25.85
N VAL A 159 -1.18 -14.43 25.70
CA VAL A 159 -1.87 -13.99 24.49
C VAL A 159 -1.88 -12.48 24.36
N ILE A 160 -2.15 -11.75 25.44
CA ILE A 160 -2.06 -10.28 25.44
C ILE A 160 -0.66 -9.83 25.05
N GLN A 161 0.38 -10.42 25.62
CA GLN A 161 1.76 -10.09 25.27
C GLN A 161 2.08 -10.38 23.80
N SER A 162 1.66 -11.54 23.30
CA SER A 162 1.88 -11.94 21.90
C SER A 162 1.15 -11.04 20.91
N VAL A 163 -0.13 -10.75 21.18
CA VAL A 163 -0.98 -9.86 20.36
C VAL A 163 -0.45 -8.43 20.38
N MET A 164 -0.03 -7.92 21.54
CA MET A 164 0.58 -6.60 21.63
C MET A 164 1.91 -6.52 20.86
N GLY A 165 2.75 -7.55 20.96
CA GLY A 165 4.01 -7.65 20.22
C GLY A 165 3.78 -7.62 18.72
N GLY A 166 2.96 -8.53 18.19
CA GLY A 166 2.63 -8.59 16.76
C GLY A 166 1.96 -7.31 16.24
N TYR A 167 1.09 -6.67 17.04
CA TYR A 167 0.44 -5.42 16.65
C TYR A 167 1.43 -4.26 16.58
N SER A 168 2.43 -4.23 17.48
CA SER A 168 3.52 -3.25 17.44
C SER A 168 4.37 -3.41 16.18
N GLU A 169 4.75 -4.64 15.84
CA GLU A 169 5.48 -4.95 14.61
C GLU A 169 4.71 -4.48 13.37
N MET A 170 3.40 -4.72 13.34
CA MET A 170 2.55 -4.29 12.24
C MET A 170 2.47 -2.77 12.11
N LYS A 171 2.41 -2.04 13.23
CA LYS A 171 2.48 -0.57 13.21
C LYS A 171 3.80 -0.07 12.65
N HIS A 172 4.93 -0.63 13.08
CA HIS A 172 6.24 -0.26 12.53
C HIS A 172 6.32 -0.53 11.02
N PHE A 173 5.75 -1.65 10.60
CA PHE A 173 5.65 -2.00 9.20
C PHE A 173 4.81 -0.99 8.39
N ILE A 174 3.64 -0.59 8.90
CA ILE A 174 2.79 0.46 8.28
C ILE A 174 3.53 1.80 8.16
N VAL A 175 4.30 2.20 9.18
CA VAL A 175 5.12 3.43 9.11
C VAL A 175 6.18 3.32 8.00
N SER A 176 6.85 2.18 7.89
CA SER A 176 7.81 1.94 6.81
C SER A 176 7.15 1.95 5.42
N PHE A 177 5.89 1.51 5.35
CA PHE A 177 5.05 1.52 4.16
C PHE A 177 4.81 2.95 3.65
N THR A 178 4.45 3.87 4.55
CA THR A 178 4.19 5.28 4.21
C THR A 178 5.46 6.00 3.74
N ALA A 179 6.60 5.76 4.40
CA ALA A 179 7.88 6.36 3.99
C ALA A 179 8.26 5.97 2.55
N ARG A 180 8.01 4.71 2.16
CA ARG A 180 8.25 4.23 0.79
C ARG A 180 7.34 4.88 -0.25
N GLY A 181 6.11 5.24 0.12
CA GLY A 181 5.23 6.03 -0.76
C GLY A 181 5.83 7.37 -1.16
N THR A 182 6.50 8.06 -0.22
CA THR A 182 7.22 9.32 -0.52
C THR A 182 8.38 9.10 -1.49
N HIS A 183 9.13 8.02 -1.34
CA HIS A 183 10.22 7.68 -2.26
C HIS A 183 9.70 7.31 -3.66
N ALA A 184 8.64 6.51 -3.76
CA ALA A 184 8.03 6.16 -5.03
C ALA A 184 7.48 7.40 -5.75
N ARG A 185 6.88 8.35 -5.03
CA ARG A 185 6.45 9.64 -5.62
C ARG A 185 7.61 10.40 -6.24
N ARG A 186 8.75 10.47 -5.55
CA ARG A 186 9.96 11.12 -6.06
C ARG A 186 10.49 10.40 -7.30
N ASP A 187 10.62 9.08 -7.25
CA ASP A 187 11.14 8.30 -8.37
C ASP A 187 10.25 8.43 -9.61
N ILE A 188 8.91 8.38 -9.44
CA ILE A 188 7.96 8.57 -10.55
C ILE A 188 8.09 9.97 -11.13
N HIS A 189 8.22 11.00 -10.29
CA HIS A 189 8.44 12.37 -10.75
C HIS A 189 9.75 12.55 -11.54
N ASN A 190 10.84 11.93 -11.07
CA ASN A 190 12.12 11.94 -11.78
C ASN A 190 12.04 11.19 -13.12
N CYS A 191 11.22 10.13 -13.21
CA CYS A 191 10.99 9.42 -14.47
C CYS A 191 10.22 10.25 -15.51
N LEU A 192 9.43 11.25 -15.08
CA LEU A 192 8.76 12.20 -15.99
C LEU A 192 9.73 13.22 -16.59
N HIS A 193 10.73 13.61 -15.81
CA HIS A 193 11.69 14.67 -16.15
C HIS A 193 13.13 14.13 -16.18
N PRO A 194 13.45 13.17 -17.07
CA PRO A 194 14.82 12.69 -17.19
C PRO A 194 15.72 13.84 -17.69
N GLU A 195 16.88 14.01 -17.05
CA GLU A 195 17.90 14.95 -17.51
C GLU A 195 18.21 14.72 -19.00
N GLY A 196 18.09 15.77 -19.82
CA GLY A 196 18.46 15.74 -21.25
C GLY A 196 17.37 15.28 -22.24
N ILE A 197 16.11 15.13 -21.82
CA ILE A 197 15.00 14.93 -22.76
C ILE A 197 13.91 15.98 -22.48
N ASP A 198 14.10 17.21 -22.92
CA ASP A 198 13.04 18.22 -22.91
C ASP A 198 12.19 18.11 -24.19
N ILE A 199 10.86 18.22 -24.04
CA ILE A 199 9.96 18.31 -25.20
C ILE A 199 10.20 19.63 -25.92
N GLN A 200 10.52 20.70 -25.18
CA GLN A 200 10.84 22.00 -25.74
C GLN A 200 12.10 21.94 -26.61
N ASP A 201 13.19 21.32 -26.12
CA ASP A 201 14.41 21.11 -26.92
C ASP A 201 14.14 20.32 -28.21
N HIS A 202 13.16 19.42 -28.20
CA HIS A 202 12.78 18.65 -29.38
C HIS A 202 11.98 19.49 -30.38
N VAL A 203 11.09 20.35 -29.88
CA VAL A 203 10.36 21.34 -30.69
C VAL A 203 11.34 22.35 -31.29
N ASP A 204 12.25 22.89 -30.48
CA ASP A 204 13.24 23.87 -30.90
C ASP A 204 14.17 23.28 -31.96
N LYS A 205 14.63 22.03 -31.84
CA LYS A 205 15.38 21.35 -32.90
C LYS A 205 14.60 21.17 -34.20
N ILE A 206 13.33 20.76 -34.11
CA ILE A 206 12.47 20.65 -35.30
C ILE A 206 12.33 22.00 -35.98
N MET A 207 12.29 23.10 -35.21
CA MET A 207 12.19 24.48 -35.71
C MET A 207 13.54 25.06 -36.17
N GLU A 208 14.67 24.66 -35.58
CA GLU A 208 16.01 25.09 -36.00
C GLU A 208 16.45 24.44 -37.32
N ASP A 209 16.01 23.20 -37.58
CA ASP A 209 16.19 22.52 -38.88
C ASP A 209 15.43 23.23 -40.03
N TYR A 210 14.66 24.29 -39.76
CA TYR A 210 14.04 25.17 -40.79
C TYR A 210 14.94 26.31 -41.29
N HIS A 211 16.09 26.58 -40.64
CA HIS A 211 17.03 27.63 -41.06
C HIS A 211 18.19 27.08 -41.91
#